data_AF-A0A975J775-F1
#
_entry.id   AF-A0A975J775-F1
#
_cell.length_a   1.000
_cell.length_b   1.000
_cell.length_c   1.000
_cell.angle_alpha   90.00
_cell.angle_beta   90.00
_cell.angle_gamma   90.00
#
_symmetry.space_group_name_H-M   'P 1'
#
loop_
_entity.id
_entity.type
_entity.pdbx_description
1 polymer ?
#
loop_
_entity_poly.entity_id
_entity_poly.type
_entity_poly.pdbx_seq_one_letter_code
_entity_poly.pdbx_strand_id
1 'polypeptide(L)' 'MDARSRKELLDALAINYLCEKENNTVFERENSQGYSLALGKFQGACMALNLDFEESENGIVIVTQGARKVISAIKK' A
#
# COMPACT_ATOMS: atom_id res chain seq x y z
N MET A 1 -17.58 -4.98 8.61
CA MET A 1 -16.81 -5.01 7.35
C MET A 1 -16.38 -6.44 7.12
N ASP A 2 -16.69 -7.03 5.96
CA ASP A 2 -16.34 -8.42 5.68
C ASP A 2 -14.89 -8.54 5.18
N ALA A 3 -14.40 -9.77 5.03
CA ALA A 3 -13.02 -10.01 4.61
C ALA A 3 -12.75 -9.50 3.18
N ARG A 4 -13.78 -9.49 2.32
CA ARG A 4 -13.68 -9.09 0.91
C ARG A 4 -13.55 -7.58 0.76
N SER A 5 -14.44 -6.80 1.37
CA SER A 5 -14.37 -5.33 1.36
C SER A 5 -13.09 -4.82 2.02
N ARG A 6 -12.54 -5.55 3.00
CA ARG A 6 -11.23 -5.24 3.59
C ARG A 6 -10.08 -5.41 2.61
N LYS A 7 -10.08 -6.50 1.84
CA LYS A 7 -9.07 -6.72 0.80
C LYS A 7 -9.19 -5.66 -0.30
N GLU A 8 -10.40 -5.39 -0.78
CA GLU A 8 -10.66 -4.39 -1.81
C GLU A 8 -10.21 -2.98 -1.38
N LEU A 9 -10.45 -2.61 -0.11
CA LEU A 9 -9.95 -1.36 0.47
C LEU A 9 -8.42 -1.29 0.46
N LEU A 10 -7.76 -2.36 0.94
CA LEU A 10 -6.29 -2.42 1.01
C LEU A 10 -5.66 -2.37 -0.39
N ASP A 11 -6.24 -3.08 -1.35
CA ASP A 11 -5.79 -3.08 -2.73
C ASP A 11 -5.92 -1.68 -3.35
N ALA A 12 -7.05 -1.00 -3.14
CA ALA A 12 -7.26 0.37 -3.62
C ALA A 12 -6.26 1.36 -3.02
N LEU A 13 -5.96 1.25 -1.72
CA LEU A 13 -4.97 2.10 -1.05
C LEU A 13 -3.54 1.84 -1.57
N ALA A 14 -3.18 0.57 -1.78
CA ALA A 14 -1.88 0.19 -2.31
C ALA A 14 -1.69 0.68 -3.76
N ILE A 15 -2.71 0.54 -4.61
CA ILE A 15 -2.69 1.07 -5.98
C ILE A 15 -2.51 2.59 -5.96
N ASN A 16 -3.29 3.29 -5.13
CA ASN A 16 -3.17 4.75 -5.03
C ASN A 16 -1.77 5.19 -4.59
N TYR A 17 -1.18 4.49 -3.63
CA TYR A 17 0.21 4.74 -3.21
C TYR A 17 1.21 4.51 -4.36
N LEU A 18 1.08 3.42 -5.12
CA LEU A 18 1.95 3.14 -6.27
C LEU A 18 1.85 4.21 -7.35
N CYS A 19 0.64 4.64 -7.70
CA CYS A 19 0.41 5.70 -8.67
C CYS A 19 1.01 7.04 -8.22
N GLU A 20 0.79 7.42 -6.96
CA GLU A 20 1.37 8.66 -6.41
C GLU A 20 2.89 8.60 -6.36
N LYS A 21 3.48 7.44 -6.05
CA LYS A 21 4.93 7.22 -6.08
C LYS A 21 5.51 7.37 -7.48
N GLU A 22 4.84 6.80 -8.48
CA GLU A 22 5.24 6.91 -9.88
C GLU A 22 5.15 8.36 -10.36
N ASN A 23 4.03 9.05 -10.10
CA ASN A 23 3.89 10.47 -10.38
C ASN A 23 5.01 11.30 -9.72
N ASN A 24 5.31 11.04 -8.45
CA ASN A 24 6.35 11.75 -7.73
C ASN A 24 7.74 11.57 -8.40
N THR A 25 8.00 10.37 -8.92
CA THR A 25 9.24 10.01 -9.63
C THR A 25 9.30 10.67 -11.01
N VAL A 26 8.22 10.55 -11.81
CA VAL A 26 8.14 11.07 -13.18
C VAL A 26 8.28 12.60 -13.23
N PHE A 27 7.74 13.30 -12.24
CA PHE A 27 7.79 14.76 -12.17
C PHE A 27 8.94 15.31 -11.32
N GLU A 28 9.88 14.45 -10.89
CA GLU A 28 11.03 14.82 -10.03
C GLU A 28 10.62 15.63 -8.79
N ARG A 29 9.45 15.34 -8.25
CA ARG A 29 8.92 16.03 -7.07
C ARG A 29 9.51 15.34 -5.85
N GLU A 30 10.53 15.91 -5.22
CA GLU A 30 10.98 15.39 -3.93
C GLU A 30 9.83 15.54 -2.91
N ASN A 31 9.29 14.41 -2.43
CA ASN A 31 8.27 14.34 -1.38
C ASN A 31 7.00 15.19 -1.62
N SER A 32 6.31 15.00 -2.74
CA SER A 32 5.00 15.64 -2.90
C SER A 32 4.04 15.26 -1.75
N GLN A 33 3.15 16.21 -1.41
CA GLN A 33 2.12 15.98 -0.39
C GLN A 33 1.20 14.81 -0.76
N GLY A 34 0.93 14.57 -2.05
CA GLY A 34 0.12 13.46 -2.54
C GLY A 34 0.72 12.10 -2.19
N TYR A 35 2.02 11.92 -2.49
CA TYR A 35 2.77 10.72 -2.11
C TYR A 35 2.77 10.48 -0.60
N SER A 36 3.11 11.50 0.19
CA SER A 36 3.17 11.39 1.65
C SER A 36 1.81 11.04 2.26
N LEU A 37 0.73 11.64 1.75
CA LEU A 37 -0.64 11.36 2.19
C LEU A 37 -1.08 9.93 1.82
N ALA A 38 -0.77 9.47 0.60
CA ALA A 38 -1.12 8.14 0.15
C ALA A 38 -0.39 7.06 0.97
N LEU A 39 0.91 7.25 1.21
CA LEU A 39 1.70 6.37 2.08
C LEU A 39 1.12 6.32 3.50
N GLY A 40 0.84 7.48 4.11
CA GLY A 40 0.28 7.55 5.46
C GLY A 40 -1.06 6.84 5.60
N LYS A 41 -1.96 6.99 4.61
CA LYS A 41 -3.25 6.28 4.60
C LYS A 41 -3.08 4.77 4.47
N PHE A 42 -2.21 4.31 3.58
CA PHE A 42 -1.96 2.89 3.38
C PHE A 42 -1.31 2.24 4.60
N GLN A 43 -0.26 2.88 5.16
CA GLN A 43 0.39 2.45 6.40
C GLN A 43 -0.60 2.40 7.57
N GLY A 44 -1.41 3.44 7.76
CA GLY A 44 -2.42 3.49 8.81
C GLY A 44 -3.45 2.37 8.68
N ALA A 45 -3.89 2.05 7.46
CA ALA A 45 -4.80 0.94 7.22
C ALA A 45 -4.17 -0.42 7.54
N CYS A 46 -2.90 -0.63 7.18
CA CYS A 46 -2.18 -1.86 7.52
C CYS A 46 -2.02 -2.00 9.04
N MET A 47 -1.62 -0.94 9.74
CA MET A 47 -1.48 -0.93 11.20
C MET A 47 -2.80 -1.21 11.90
N ALA A 48 -3.90 -0.57 11.49
CA ALA A 48 -5.22 -0.80 12.08
C ALA A 48 -5.71 -2.26 11.96
N LEU A 49 -5.15 -3.02 11.00
CA LEU A 49 -5.49 -4.41 10.74
C LEU A 49 -4.43 -5.40 11.25
N ASN A 50 -3.40 -4.93 11.96
CA ASN A 50 -2.23 -5.73 12.37
C ASN A 50 -1.57 -6.45 11.18
N LEU A 51 -1.48 -5.74 10.06
CA LEU A 51 -0.80 -6.18 8.85
C LEU A 51 0.49 -5.41 8.68
N ASP A 52 1.37 -5.98 7.88
CA ASP A 52 2.60 -5.36 7.40
C ASP A 52 2.60 -5.39 5.87
N PHE A 53 3.50 -4.63 5.24
CA PHE A 53 3.66 -4.69 3.80
C PHE A 53 5.13 -4.60 3.39
N GLU A 54 5.46 -5.33 2.35
CA GLU A 54 6.79 -5.36 1.74
C GLU A 54 6.66 -4.76 0.34
N GLU A 55 7.44 -3.72 0.07
CA GLU A 55 7.55 -3.16 -1.26
C GLU A 55 8.74 -3.79 -2.02
N SER A 56 8.50 -4.14 -3.27
CA SER A 56 9.50 -4.62 -4.21
C SER A 56 9.42 -3.83 -5.52
N GLU A 57 10.40 -4.00 -6.41
CA GLU A 57 10.36 -3.40 -7.75
C GLU A 57 9.09 -3.77 -8.53
N ASN A 58 8.51 -4.95 -8.24
CA ASN A 58 7.33 -5.48 -8.93
C ASN A 58 5.99 -5.04 -8.30
N GLY A 59 6.01 -4.28 -7.21
CA GLY A 59 4.80 -3.84 -6.50
C GLY A 59 4.84 -4.14 -4.99
N ILE A 60 3.67 -4.36 -4.39
CA ILE A 60 3.50 -4.43 -2.94
C ILE A 60 2.86 -5.75 -2.53
N VAL A 61 3.41 -6.35 -1.48
CA VAL A 61 2.86 -7.54 -0.85
C VAL A 61 2.41 -7.19 0.56
N ILE A 62 1.13 -7.41 0.86
CA ILE A 62 0.58 -7.22 2.20
C ILE A 62 0.62 -8.57 2.93
N VAL A 63 1.20 -8.57 4.13
CA VAL A 63 1.42 -9.78 4.93
C VAL A 63 0.86 -9.63 6.35
N THR A 64 0.53 -10.75 6.99
CA THR A 64 0.18 -10.76 8.42
C THR A 64 1.40 -10.59 9.29
N GLN A 65 1.31 -9.81 10.37
CA GLN A 65 2.34 -9.76 11.40
C GLN A 65 2.52 -11.15 12.04
N GLY A 66 3.77 -11.58 12.22
CA GLY A 66 4.14 -12.85 12.87
C GLY A 66 4.25 -14.06 11.92
N ALA A 67 3.21 -14.37 11.15
CA ALA A 67 3.21 -15.57 10.29
C ALA A 67 3.60 -15.31 8.81
N ARG A 68 3.80 -14.04 8.43
CA ARG A 68 4.10 -13.61 7.04
C ARG A 68 3.20 -14.25 5.97
N LYS A 69 1.91 -14.46 6.28
CA LYS A 69 0.96 -14.95 5.28
C LYS A 69 0.58 -13.82 4.34
N VAL A 70 0.69 -14.07 3.04
CA VAL A 70 0.31 -13.11 2.00
C VAL A 70 -1.21 -12.95 1.99
N ILE A 71 -1.67 -11.72 2.19
CA ILE A 71 -3.08 -11.32 2.14
C ILE A 71 -3.43 -10.78 0.75
N SER A 72 -2.53 -9.99 0.17
CA SER A 72 -2.68 -9.48 -1.19
C SER A 72 -1.32 -9.17 -1.80
N ALA A 73 -1.22 -9.31 -3.11
CA ALA A 73 -0.06 -8.93 -3.90
C ALA A 73 -0.54 -8.04 -5.04
N ILE A 74 -0.20 -6.76 -4.96
CA ILE A 74 -0.49 -5.76 -5.98
C ILE A 74 0.76 -5.65 -6.86
N LYS A 75 0.60 -5.89 -8.16
CA LYS A 75 1.67 -5.71 -9.15
C LYS A 75 1.62 -4.30 -9.72
N LYS A 76 2.80 -3.72 -9.97
CA LYS A 76 2.96 -2.51 -10.79
C LYS A 76 2.59 -2.79 -12.24
#